data_AF-A0A3D5ZGL2-F1
#
_entry.id   AF-A0A3D5ZGL2-F1
#
_cell.length_a   1.000
_cell.length_b   1.000
_cell.length_c   1.000
_cell.angle_alpha   90.00
_cell.angle_beta   90.00
_cell.angle_gamma   90.00
#
_symmetry.space_group_name_H-M   'P 1'
#
loop_
_entity.id
_entity.type
_entity.pdbx_description
1 polymer ?
#
loop_
_entity_poly.entity_id
_entity_poly.type
_entity_poly.pdbx_seq_one_letter_code
_entity_poly.pdbx_strand_id
1 'polypeptide(L)'
;MALCSKDIYWESIHKSSVGGKVKNHAEVELMLGGLKWAHDPQVTCLIDTAEVIAFTHLHESDPTTTYLCNAHIQNGKIAKYFYAKVVNAN
;
A
#
# COMPACT_ATOMS: atom_id res chain seq x y z
N MET A 1 -10.11 0.98 -7.59
CA MET A 1 -10.31 1.76 -6.35
C MET A 1 -11.59 1.47 -5.57
N ALA A 2 -12.47 0.56 -6.01
CA ALA A 2 -13.69 0.21 -5.27
C ALA A 2 -13.46 -0.33 -3.82
N LEU A 3 -12.23 -0.78 -3.52
CA LEU A 3 -11.82 -1.34 -2.23
C LEU A 3 -11.52 -0.29 -1.15
N CYS A 4 -11.25 0.96 -1.50
CA CYS A 4 -10.92 2.02 -0.53
C CYS A 4 -12.17 2.78 -0.07
N SER A 5 -12.16 3.29 1.16
CA SER A 5 -13.17 4.25 1.61
C SER A 5 -12.96 5.61 0.93
N LYS A 6 -14.01 6.45 0.91
CA LYS A 6 -13.94 7.79 0.29
C LYS A 6 -13.01 8.73 1.08
N ASP A 7 -12.91 8.50 2.38
CA ASP A 7 -12.18 9.24 3.39
C ASP A 7 -10.89 8.52 3.82
N ILE A 8 -10.34 7.68 2.94
CA ILE A 8 -9.16 6.86 3.24
C ILE A 8 -7.98 7.70 3.75
N TYR A 9 -7.36 7.18 4.81
CA TYR A 9 -6.06 7.63 5.28
C TYR A 9 -4.95 6.77 4.67
N TRP A 10 -3.97 7.37 4.00
CA TRP A 10 -2.84 6.64 3.42
C TRP A 10 -1.53 7.29 3.83
N GLU A 11 -0.59 6.52 4.39
CA GLU A 11 0.69 7.05 4.87
C GLU A 11 1.87 6.09 4.67
N SER A 12 2.98 6.65 4.18
CA SER A 12 4.30 6.04 4.32
C SER A 12 4.78 6.22 5.76
N ILE A 13 4.96 5.12 6.50
CA ILE A 13 5.29 5.17 7.94
C ILE A 13 6.79 5.12 8.23
N HIS A 14 7.63 4.93 7.22
CA HIS A 14 9.07 4.84 7.41
C HIS A 14 9.81 5.77 6.44
N LYS A 15 10.90 6.38 6.95
CA LYS A 15 11.74 7.35 6.22
C LYS A 15 12.37 6.81 4.94
N SER A 16 12.38 5.48 4.75
CA SER A 16 12.91 4.82 3.55
C SER A 16 11.92 4.82 2.38
N SER A 17 10.63 5.12 2.59
CA SER A 17 9.62 5.09 1.52
C SER A 17 9.32 6.47 0.94
N VAL A 18 9.07 6.49 -0.36
CA VAL A 18 8.65 7.67 -1.11
C VAL A 18 7.11 7.73 -1.12
N GLY A 19 6.55 8.93 -1.01
CA GLY A 19 5.11 9.19 -0.94
C GLY A 19 4.71 9.76 0.43
N GLY A 20 4.00 10.89 0.38
CA GLY A 20 3.59 11.62 1.56
C GLY A 20 2.37 11.02 2.25
N LYS A 21 1.82 11.80 3.18
CA LYS A 21 0.53 11.54 3.80
C LYS A 21 -0.58 11.98 2.86
N VAL A 22 -1.45 11.06 2.49
CA VAL A 22 -2.64 11.28 1.67
C VAL A 22 -3.89 11.09 2.52
N LYS A 23 -4.85 12.02 2.40
CA LYS A 23 -5.99 12.14 3.32
C LYS A 23 -7.35 11.87 2.68
N ASN A 24 -7.41 11.62 1.37
CA ASN A 24 -8.67 11.37 0.68
C ASN A 24 -8.48 10.55 -0.61
N HIS A 25 -9.60 10.03 -1.12
CA HIS A 25 -9.65 9.21 -2.33
C HIS A 25 -9.07 9.89 -3.59
N ALA A 26 -9.27 11.21 -3.76
CA ALA A 26 -8.77 11.93 -4.94
C ALA A 26 -7.24 12.03 -4.94
N GLU A 27 -6.64 12.28 -3.77
CA GLU A 27 -5.19 12.26 -3.59
C GLU A 27 -4.60 10.86 -3.81
N VAL A 28 -5.32 9.81 -3.43
CA VAL A 28 -4.94 8.41 -3.75
C VAL A 28 -5.00 8.17 -5.25
N GLU A 29 -6.05 8.63 -5.94
CA GLU A 29 -6.16 8.53 -7.41
C GLU A 29 -5.00 9.24 -8.12
N LEU A 30 -4.59 10.41 -7.62
CA LEU A 30 -3.44 11.12 -8.18
C LEU A 30 -2.13 10.37 -7.95
N MET A 31 -1.94 9.78 -6.77
CA MET A 31 -0.76 8.97 -6.44
C MET A 31 -0.70 7.70 -7.31
N LEU A 32 -1.82 7.00 -7.45
CA LEU A 32 -1.91 5.72 -8.16
C LEU A 32 -2.10 5.87 -9.67
N GLY A 33 -2.66 6.98 -10.15
CA GLY A 33 -2.92 7.24 -11.57
C GLY A 33 -1.64 7.37 -12.40
N GLY A 34 -0.51 7.65 -11.75
CA GLY A 34 0.82 7.58 -12.37
C GLY A 34 1.48 6.20 -12.32
N LEU A 35 0.98 5.28 -11.49
CA LEU A 35 1.53 3.93 -11.32
C LEU A 35 1.03 3.02 -12.45
N LYS A 36 1.91 2.75 -13.41
CA LYS A 36 1.74 1.66 -14.36
C LYS A 36 2.55 0.47 -13.89
N TRP A 37 1.86 -0.49 -13.30
CA TRP A 37 2.45 -1.78 -12.97
C TRP A 37 2.95 -2.43 -14.26
N ALA A 38 4.25 -2.72 -14.33
CA ALA A 38 4.85 -3.39 -15.49
C ALA A 38 4.40 -4.87 -15.59
N HIS A 39 3.99 -5.46 -14.48
CA HIS A 39 3.50 -6.82 -14.33
C HIS A 39 2.63 -6.94 -13.07
N ASP A 40 1.90 -8.04 -12.93
CA ASP A 40 1.13 -8.32 -11.72
C ASP A 40 2.05 -8.41 -10.49
N PRO A 41 1.82 -7.63 -9.42
CA PRO A 41 2.69 -7.65 -8.26
C PRO A 41 2.70 -9.03 -7.60
N GLN A 42 3.90 -9.50 -7.26
CA GLN A 42 4.05 -10.66 -6.41
C GLN A 42 3.69 -10.27 -4.97
N VAL A 43 2.48 -10.65 -4.54
CA VAL A 43 1.94 -10.34 -3.21
C VAL A 43 2.07 -11.56 -2.30
N THR A 44 2.57 -11.36 -1.08
CA THR A 44 2.57 -12.37 -0.01
C THR A 44 1.72 -11.88 1.15
N CYS A 45 0.65 -12.60 1.47
CA CYS A 45 -0.17 -12.31 2.64
C CYS A 45 0.56 -12.70 3.93
N LEU A 46 0.51 -11.83 4.94
CA LEU A 46 1.06 -12.07 6.28
C LEU A 46 -0.04 -12.21 7.34
N ILE A 47 -1.07 -11.37 7.25
CA ILE A 47 -2.23 -11.33 8.14
C ILE A 47 -3.47 -11.13 7.29
N ASP A 48 -4.51 -11.93 7.54
CA ASP A 48 -5.82 -11.83 6.91
C ASP A 48 -6.92 -11.98 7.97
N THR A 49 -7.46 -10.85 8.42
CA THR A 49 -8.61 -10.80 9.32
C THR A 49 -9.67 -9.85 8.77
N ALA A 50 -10.86 -9.85 9.39
CA ALA A 50 -11.94 -8.96 9.00
C ALA A 50 -11.60 -7.45 9.18
N GLU A 51 -10.64 -7.15 10.06
CA GLU A 51 -10.25 -5.79 10.44
C GLU A 51 -8.91 -5.36 9.82
N VAL A 52 -8.02 -6.30 9.51
CA VAL A 52 -6.66 -5.99 9.05
C VAL A 52 -6.20 -7.01 8.00
N ILE A 53 -5.66 -6.50 6.90
CA ILE A 53 -4.90 -7.27 5.93
C ILE A 53 -3.47 -6.71 5.89
N ALA A 54 -2.49 -7.51 6.29
CA ALA A 54 -1.08 -7.18 6.14
C ALA A 54 -0.45 -8.06 5.06
N PHE A 55 0.32 -7.45 4.17
CA PHE A 55 0.94 -8.14 3.06
C PHE A 55 2.26 -7.49 2.68
N THR A 56 3.09 -8.23 1.96
CA THR A 56 4.21 -7.66 1.24
C THR A 56 3.98 -7.73 -0.26
N HIS A 57 4.60 -6.83 -1.00
CA HIS A 57 4.77 -7.02 -2.43
C HIS A 57 6.13 -6.50 -2.91
N LEU A 58 6.65 -7.09 -3.99
CA LEU A 58 7.87 -6.59 -4.61
C LEU A 58 7.59 -5.28 -5.38
N HIS A 59 8.61 -4.44 -5.50
CA HIS A 59 8.57 -3.32 -6.43
C HIS A 59 8.52 -3.85 -7.87
N GLU A 60 7.71 -3.23 -8.73
CA GLU A 60 7.45 -3.62 -10.12
C GLU A 60 8.67 -3.64 -11.06
N SER A 61 9.82 -3.19 -10.60
CA SER A 61 11.03 -2.99 -11.42
C SER A 61 12.33 -3.10 -10.64
N ASP A 62 12.26 -3.17 -9.30
CA ASP A 62 13.42 -3.28 -8.42
C ASP A 62 13.25 -4.51 -7.52
N PRO A 63 13.86 -5.66 -7.87
CA PRO A 63 13.71 -6.90 -7.09
C PRO A 63 14.34 -6.81 -5.69
N THR A 64 15.15 -5.78 -5.41
CA THR A 64 15.75 -5.57 -4.08
C THR A 64 14.83 -4.78 -3.14
N THR A 65 13.75 -4.21 -3.68
CA THR A 65 12.77 -3.44 -2.91
C THR A 65 11.52 -4.29 -2.66
N THR A 66 11.18 -4.43 -1.39
CA THR A 66 9.90 -4.98 -0.92
C THR A 66 9.10 -3.89 -0.22
N TYR A 67 7.81 -3.83 -0.46
CA TYR A 67 6.89 -3.01 0.33
C TYR A 67 6.21 -3.87 1.37
N LEU A 68 6.21 -3.42 2.62
CA LEU A 68 5.33 -3.92 3.66
C LEU A 68 4.10 -3.02 3.69
N CYS A 69 2.93 -3.61 3.64
CA CYS A 69 1.65 -2.92 3.55
C CYS A 69 0.70 -3.43 4.62
N ASN A 70 -0.03 -2.51 5.22
CA ASN A 70 -1.02 -2.79 6.25
C ASN A 70 -2.31 -2.01 5.95
N ALA A 71 -3.35 -2.73 5.55
CA ALA A 71 -4.66 -2.21 5.24
C ALA A 71 -5.61 -2.49 6.41
N HIS A 72 -6.14 -1.42 7.01
CA HIS A 72 -7.17 -1.49 8.03
C HIS A 72 -8.54 -1.40 7.39
N ILE A 73 -9.37 -2.40 7.67
CA ILE A 73 -10.70 -2.58 7.09
C ILE A 73 -11.76 -2.05 8.06
N GLN A 74 -12.66 -1.22 7.53
CA GLN A 74 -13.83 -0.73 8.24
C GLN A 74 -15.02 -0.74 7.27
N ASN A 75 -16.15 -1.33 7.68
CA ASN A 75 -17.34 -1.48 6.84
C ASN A 75 -17.05 -2.16 5.48
N GLY A 76 -16.16 -3.17 5.49
CA GLY A 76 -15.75 -3.92 4.29
C GLY A 76 -14.89 -3.13 3.30
N LYS A 77 -14.33 -1.98 3.71
CA LYS A 77 -13.45 -1.14 2.87
C LYS A 77 -12.16 -0.79 3.59
N ILE A 78 -11.10 -0.54 2.83
CA ILE A 78 -9.83 -0.03 3.35
C ILE A 78 -10.04 1.42 3.79
N ALA A 79 -10.06 1.65 5.10
CA ALA A 79 -10.21 2.98 5.69
C ALA A 79 -8.86 3.61 6.05
N LYS A 80 -7.85 2.79 6.37
CA LYS A 80 -6.48 3.26 6.57
C LYS A 80 -5.50 2.32 5.87
N TYR A 81 -4.46 2.89 5.29
CA TYR A 81 -3.41 2.16 4.62
C TYR A 81 -2.05 2.71 5.03
N PHE A 82 -1.22 1.84 5.58
CA PHE A 82 0.13 2.17 5.98
C PHE A 82 1.10 1.32 5.18
N TYR A 83 2.18 1.94 4.71
CA TYR A 83 3.20 1.20 3.98
C TYR A 83 4.61 1.66 4.33
N ALA A 84 5.56 0.74 4.18
CA ALA A 84 6.98 1.01 4.34
C ALA A 84 7.77 0.34 3.23
N LYS A 85 8.75 1.05 2.67
CA LYS A 85 9.75 0.49 1.77
C LYS A 85 10.82 -0.22 2.58
N VAL A 86 11.02 -1.51 2.32
CA VAL A 86 12.10 -2.32 2.85
C VAL A 86 13.08 -2.60 1.71
N VAL A 87 14.33 -2.18 1.87
CA VAL A 87 15.40 -2.56 0.95
C VAL A 87 16.04 -3.81 1.52
N ASN A 88 15.95 -4.91 0.77
CA ASN A 88 16.61 -6.14 1.14
C ASN A 88 18.12 -5.92 0.99
N ALA A 89 18.85 -5.93 2.10
CA ALA A 89 20.30 -5.95 2.04
C ALA A 89 20.71 -7.31 1.47
N ASN A 90 21.44 -7.29 0.35
CA ASN A 90 22.11 -8.49 -0.19
C ASN A 90 23.14 -9.03 0.81
#